data_AF-A0A8C2SS92-F1
#
_entry.id   AF-A0A8C2SS92-F1
#
_cell.length_a   1.000
_cell.length_b   1.000
_cell.length_c   1.000
_cell.angle_alpha   90.00
_cell.angle_beta   90.00
_cell.angle_gamma   90.00
#
_symmetry.space_group_name_H-M   'P 1'
#
loop_
_entity.id
_entity.type
_entity.pdbx_description
1 polymer ?
#
loop_
_entity_poly.entity_id
_entity_poly.type
_entity_poly.pdbx_seq_one_letter_code
_entity_poly.pdbx_strand_id
1 'polypeptide(L)'
;MASIQLRCAALGAPRMSPSAQPVPSLSPYGGVLWECVRPDDRVSAMVKLQLQAEERGVVSIKGVSANRFLAMKEDGRLLALKCATEECFFFERLESNNYNTYRSRKYSDWYVALKRTGQYKPGPKTGPGQKAILFLPMSAKS
;
A
#
# COMPACT_ATOMS: atom_id res chain seq x y z
N MET A 1 -3.60 -11.54 16.26
CA MET A 1 -2.99 -11.19 14.96
C MET A 1 -2.29 -9.85 15.08
N ALA A 2 -1.03 -9.73 14.67
CA ALA A 2 -0.29 -8.47 14.75
C ALA A 2 -0.73 -7.52 13.62
N SER A 3 -0.98 -6.25 13.96
CA SER A 3 -1.14 -5.19 12.95
C SER A 3 0.24 -4.61 12.63
N ILE A 4 0.52 -4.42 11.36
CA ILE A 4 1.76 -3.84 10.85
C ILE A 4 1.48 -2.58 10.06
N GLN A 5 2.53 -1.85 9.72
CA GLN A 5 2.51 -0.73 8.79
C GLN A 5 3.52 -0.99 7.70
N LEU A 6 3.15 -0.77 6.45
CA LEU A 6 4.09 -0.85 5.34
C LEU A 6 4.56 0.55 4.99
N ARG A 7 5.88 0.75 5.03
CA ARG A 7 6.50 2.00 4.58
C ARG A 7 7.22 1.78 3.25
N CYS A 8 6.81 2.51 2.22
CA CYS A 8 7.48 2.46 0.93
C CYS A 8 8.78 3.28 0.93
N ALA A 9 9.86 2.72 0.40
CA ALA A 9 11.17 3.38 0.31
C ALA A 9 11.15 4.63 -0.61
N ALA A 10 10.25 4.66 -1.60
CA ALA A 10 10.13 5.81 -2.52
C ALA A 10 9.56 7.08 -1.86
N LEU A 11 8.90 6.97 -0.71
CA LEU A 11 8.34 8.12 0.02
C LEU A 11 9.40 8.92 0.78
N GLY A 12 10.65 8.44 0.84
CA GLY A 12 11.75 9.11 1.53
C GLY A 12 11.65 9.06 3.05
N ALA A 13 12.69 9.55 3.73
CA ALA A 13 12.56 9.98 5.12
C ALA A 13 11.49 11.08 5.16
N PRO A 14 10.54 11.10 6.12
CA PRO A 14 9.77 12.30 6.35
C PRO A 14 10.79 13.42 6.57
N ARG A 15 10.91 14.31 5.59
CA ARG A 15 11.63 15.57 5.81
C ARG A 15 10.80 16.22 6.90
N MET A 16 11.36 16.30 8.10
CA MET A 16 10.69 16.96 9.21
C MET A 16 10.37 18.39 8.78
N SER A 17 9.11 18.64 8.44
CA SER A 17 8.43 19.93 8.52
C SER A 17 6.92 19.64 8.59
N PRO A 18 6.28 19.97 9.72
CA PRO A 18 4.88 19.67 9.92
C PRO A 18 4.06 20.67 9.09
N SER A 19 3.05 20.19 8.38
CA SER A 19 1.70 20.76 8.48
C SER A 19 0.83 21.05 7.24
N ALA A 20 0.81 20.18 6.23
CA ALA A 20 -0.39 19.91 5.41
C ALA A 20 -0.01 18.91 4.32
N GLN A 21 -0.88 17.94 4.04
CA GLN A 21 -0.72 17.05 2.89
C GLN A 21 -2.03 16.99 2.12
N PRO A 22 -2.00 17.10 0.77
CA PRO A 22 -3.19 16.94 -0.05
C PRO A 22 -3.60 15.46 -0.06
N VAL A 23 -4.84 15.17 0.32
CA VAL A 23 -5.38 13.81 0.32
C VAL A 23 -6.55 13.68 -0.66
N PRO A 24 -6.61 12.58 -1.43
CA PRO A 24 -7.75 12.31 -2.30
C PRO A 24 -8.96 11.85 -1.47
N SER A 25 -10.07 12.58 -1.54
CA SER A 25 -11.38 12.22 -0.99
C SER A 25 -12.28 11.69 -2.12
N LEU A 26 -13.05 10.64 -1.84
CA LEU A 26 -14.02 10.09 -2.79
C LEU A 26 -15.38 10.72 -2.55
N SER A 27 -15.91 11.39 -3.56
CA SER A 27 -17.26 11.95 -3.57
C SER A 27 -18.31 10.84 -3.53
N PRO A 28 -19.46 11.05 -2.85
CA PRO A 28 -20.59 10.11 -2.87
C PRO A 28 -21.11 9.79 -4.28
N TYR A 29 -20.81 10.66 -5.26
CA TYR A 29 -21.24 10.53 -6.66
C TYR A 29 -20.16 9.90 -7.57
N GLY A 30 -19.07 9.38 -6.99
CA GLY A 30 -18.09 8.53 -7.71
C GLY A 30 -16.84 9.23 -8.26
N GLY A 31 -16.66 10.54 -8.01
CA GLY A 31 -15.43 11.28 -8.36
C GLY A 31 -14.40 11.33 -7.22
N VAL A 32 -13.12 11.59 -7.53
CA VAL A 32 -12.06 11.85 -6.54
C VAL A 32 -11.75 13.35 -6.51
N LEU A 33 -11.95 14.01 -5.37
CA LEU A 33 -11.55 15.38 -5.10
C LEU A 33 -10.25 15.38 -4.26
N TRP A 34 -9.44 16.43 -4.31
CA TRP A 34 -8.24 16.57 -3.48
C TRP A 34 -8.44 17.73 -2.50
N GLU A 35 -8.38 17.45 -1.20
CA GLU A 35 -8.53 18.46 -0.15
C GLU A 35 -7.22 18.61 0.64
N CYS A 36 -6.92 19.85 1.03
CA CYS A 36 -5.80 20.19 1.90
C CYS A 36 -6.19 20.00 3.36
N VAL A 37 -5.76 18.91 3.98
CA VAL A 37 -6.08 18.63 5.39
C VAL A 37 -4.97 19.15 6.30
N ARG A 38 -5.35 19.96 7.30
CA ARG A 38 -4.44 20.45 8.36
C ARG A 38 -4.14 19.33 9.37
N PRO A 39 -2.96 19.30 10.01
CA PRO A 39 -2.55 18.16 10.84
C PRO A 39 -3.22 18.08 12.20
N ASP A 40 -3.91 19.13 12.62
CA ASP A 40 -4.66 19.13 13.87
C ASP A 40 -5.98 18.35 13.75
N ASP A 41 -6.40 18.02 12.52
CA ASP A 41 -7.49 17.09 12.24
C ASP A 41 -6.94 15.68 12.03
N ARG A 42 -6.54 14.99 13.11
CA ARG A 42 -6.48 13.52 13.23
C ARG A 42 -5.96 12.71 12.02
N VAL A 43 -4.99 13.20 11.24
CA VAL A 43 -4.24 12.39 10.25
C VAL A 43 -2.91 11.92 10.86
N SER A 44 -3.00 11.39 12.07
CA SER A 44 -2.14 10.30 12.53
C SER A 44 -2.84 8.96 12.24
N ALA A 45 -3.54 8.89 11.10
CA ALA A 45 -4.08 7.65 10.54
C ALA A 45 -2.94 6.92 9.82
N MET A 46 -1.93 6.56 10.59
CA MET A 46 -0.98 5.50 10.27
C MET A 46 -1.79 4.31 9.74
N VAL A 47 -1.70 3.99 8.44
CA VAL A 47 -2.51 2.94 7.81
C VAL A 47 -2.13 1.59 8.43
N LYS A 48 -2.91 1.16 9.44
CA LYS A 48 -2.75 -0.14 10.09
C LYS A 48 -3.19 -1.21 9.09
N LEU A 49 -2.22 -2.00 8.63
CA LEU A 49 -2.40 -3.12 7.73
C LEU A 49 -2.24 -4.43 8.49
N GLN A 50 -2.91 -5.46 8.03
CA GLN A 50 -2.80 -6.82 8.51
C GLN A 50 -2.35 -7.68 7.33
N LEU A 51 -1.16 -8.24 7.43
CA LEU A 51 -0.69 -9.29 6.53
C LEU A 51 -1.29 -10.60 7.01
N GLN A 52 -2.07 -11.25 6.15
CA GLN A 52 -2.59 -12.59 6.40
C GLN A 52 -1.85 -13.56 5.47
N ALA A 53 -1.26 -14.60 6.03
CA ALA A 53 -0.61 -15.65 5.25
C ALA A 53 -1.69 -16.57 4.67
N GLU A 54 -1.71 -16.70 3.35
CA GLU A 54 -2.65 -17.58 2.63
C GLU A 54 -1.94 -18.89 2.28
N GLU A 55 -0.74 -18.80 1.72
CA GLU A 55 0.10 -19.93 1.35
C GLU A 55 1.58 -19.60 1.62
N ARG A 56 2.48 -20.58 1.41
CA ARG A 56 3.92 -20.36 1.62
C ARG A 56 4.43 -19.23 0.70
N GLY A 57 4.79 -18.11 1.31
CA GLY A 57 5.26 -16.92 0.59
C GLY A 57 4.16 -16.12 -0.11
N VAL A 58 2.88 -16.44 0.10
CA VAL A 58 1.74 -15.69 -0.42
C VAL A 58 0.97 -15.07 0.74
N VAL A 59 0.72 -13.77 0.61
CA VAL A 59 0.02 -12.97 1.61
C VAL A 59 -1.14 -12.21 0.99
N SER A 60 -2.18 -11.99 1.79
CA SER A 60 -3.20 -10.97 1.54
C SER A 60 -2.97 -9.78 2.47
N ILE A 61 -3.15 -8.56 1.94
CA ILE A 61 -2.90 -7.31 2.68
C ILE A 61 -4.24 -6.66 2.97
N LYS A 62 -4.63 -6.60 4.24
CA LYS A 62 -5.91 -6.06 4.70
C LYS A 62 -5.74 -4.76 5.47
N GLY A 63 -6.46 -3.70 5.09
CA GLY A 63 -6.55 -2.49 5.90
C GLY A 63 -7.48 -2.71 7.10
N VAL A 64 -6.96 -2.56 8.32
CA VAL A 64 -7.70 -2.79 9.57
C VAL A 64 -8.87 -1.81 9.70
N SER A 65 -8.60 -0.51 9.53
CA SER A 65 -9.62 0.53 9.67
C SER A 65 -10.69 0.49 8.56
N ALA A 66 -10.29 0.14 7.34
CA ALA A 66 -11.20 0.11 6.19
C ALA A 66 -11.91 -1.24 6.02
N ASN A 67 -11.44 -2.28 6.72
CA ASN A 67 -11.86 -3.68 6.56
C ASN A 67 -11.88 -4.13 5.09
N ARG A 68 -10.84 -3.78 4.33
CA ARG A 68 -10.72 -4.05 2.88
C ARG A 68 -9.36 -4.64 2.54
N PHE A 69 -9.35 -5.48 1.51
CA PHE A 69 -8.16 -6.13 0.98
C PHE A 69 -7.58 -5.31 -0.17
N LEU A 70 -6.27 -5.13 -0.18
CA LEU A 70 -5.55 -4.60 -1.32
C LEU A 70 -5.68 -5.60 -2.47
N ALA A 71 -6.06 -5.12 -3.65
CA ALA A 71 -6.19 -5.91 -4.86
C ALA A 71 -5.52 -5.21 -6.03
N MET A 72 -5.02 -5.98 -6.99
CA MET A 72 -4.49 -5.46 -8.25
C MET A 72 -5.38 -5.94 -9.40
N LYS A 73 -5.94 -4.99 -10.15
CA LYS A 73 -6.77 -5.29 -11.33
C LYS A 73 -5.93 -5.60 -12.56
N GLU A 74 -6.59 -6.13 -13.58
CA GLU A 74 -6.05 -6.41 -14.92
C GLU A 74 -5.45 -5.20 -15.64
N ASP A 75 -5.88 -3.99 -15.30
CA ASP A 75 -5.31 -2.74 -15.83
C ASP A 75 -4.09 -2.25 -15.04
N GLY A 76 -3.68 -3.02 -14.02
CA GLY A 76 -2.56 -2.71 -13.14
C GLY A 76 -2.88 -1.67 -12.07
N ARG A 77 -4.13 -1.23 -11.91
CA ARG A 77 -4.51 -0.33 -10.81
C ARG A 77 -4.62 -1.10 -9.50
N LEU A 78 -4.20 -0.43 -8.41
CA LEU A 78 -4.39 -0.93 -7.04
C LEU A 78 -5.72 -0.41 -6.50
N LEU A 79 -6.52 -1.31 -5.94
CA LEU A 79 -7.85 -1.03 -5.39
C LEU A 79 -8.04 -1.72 -4.04
N ALA A 80 -9.09 -1.32 -3.32
CA ALA A 80 -9.46 -1.91 -2.04
C ALA A 80 -10.81 -2.64 -2.12
N LEU A 81 -10.78 -3.97 -2.12
CA LEU A 81 -11.96 -4.83 -2.21
C LEU A 81 -12.50 -5.23 -0.84
N LYS A 82 -13.82 -5.44 -0.73
CA LYS A 82 -14.45 -5.90 0.53
C LYS A 82 -14.18 -7.37 0.84
N CYS A 83 -13.96 -8.17 -0.20
CA CYS A 83 -13.73 -9.61 -0.11
C CYS A 83 -12.33 -9.94 -0.65
N ALA A 84 -11.69 -10.95 -0.07
CA ALA A 84 -10.47 -11.52 -0.63
C ALA A 84 -10.82 -12.25 -1.93
N THR A 85 -10.10 -11.94 -2.99
CA THR A 85 -10.23 -12.57 -4.31
C THR A 85 -8.83 -12.94 -4.80
N GLU A 86 -8.72 -13.60 -5.95
CA GLU A 86 -7.41 -13.96 -6.52
C GLU A 86 -6.50 -12.76 -6.81
N GLU A 87 -7.11 -11.58 -7.02
CA GLU A 87 -6.41 -10.31 -7.23
C GLU A 87 -5.84 -9.71 -5.93
N CYS A 88 -6.24 -10.25 -4.77
CA CYS A 88 -5.79 -9.81 -3.45
C CYS A 88 -4.57 -10.57 -2.92
N PHE A 89 -4.04 -11.50 -3.69
CA PHE A 89 -2.92 -12.35 -3.28
C PHE A 89 -1.61 -11.88 -3.89
N PHE A 90 -0.61 -11.73 -3.03
CA PHE A 90 0.70 -11.24 -3.40
C PHE A 90 1.78 -12.18 -2.87
N PHE A 91 2.76 -12.49 -3.70
CA PHE A 91 4.00 -13.10 -3.25
C PHE A 91 4.80 -12.09 -2.44
N GLU A 92 5.04 -12.39 -1.17
CA GLU A 92 5.96 -11.65 -0.32
C GLU A 92 7.38 -12.22 -0.49
N ARG A 93 8.34 -11.35 -0.80
CA ARG A 93 9.75 -11.72 -0.88
C ARG A 93 10.62 -10.71 -0.16
N LEU A 94 11.51 -11.20 0.70
CA LEU A 94 12.57 -10.39 1.29
C LEU A 94 13.71 -10.26 0.28
N GLU A 95 14.03 -9.02 -0.09
CA GLU A 95 15.13 -8.69 -0.98
C GLU A 95 16.45 -8.55 -0.20
N SER A 96 17.59 -8.64 -0.89
CA SER A 96 18.93 -8.54 -0.29
C SER A 96 19.21 -7.22 0.44
N ASN A 97 18.39 -6.19 0.20
CA ASN A 97 18.47 -4.89 0.87
C ASN A 97 17.62 -4.81 2.16
N ASN A 98 17.09 -5.92 2.64
CA ASN A 98 16.20 -6.04 3.81
C ASN A 98 14.84 -5.32 3.67
N TYR A 99 14.37 -5.11 2.44
CA TYR A 99 13.00 -4.68 2.15
C TYR A 99 12.18 -5.85 1.60
N ASN A 100 10.89 -5.81 1.83
CA ASN A 100 9.94 -6.73 1.22
C ASN A 100 9.42 -6.16 -0.10
N THR A 101 9.24 -7.05 -1.07
CA THR A 101 8.48 -6.80 -2.30
C THR A 101 7.20 -7.62 -2.27
N TYR A 102 6.13 -7.07 -2.85
CA TYR A 102 4.83 -7.72 -2.97
C TYR A 102 4.45 -7.80 -4.43
N ARG A 103 4.50 -9.01 -5.00
CA ARG A 103 4.25 -9.25 -6.42
C ARG A 103 2.89 -9.91 -6.61
N SER A 104 2.06 -9.43 -7.53
CA SER A 104 0.74 -10.03 -7.76
C SER A 104 0.89 -11.51 -8.11
N ARG A 105 0.06 -12.36 -7.48
CA ARG A 105 0.00 -13.79 -7.82
C ARG A 105 -0.56 -14.01 -9.22
N LYS A 106 -1.57 -13.23 -9.60
CA LYS A 106 -2.25 -13.30 -10.90
C LYS A 106 -1.43 -12.65 -12.01
N TYR A 107 -0.77 -11.53 -11.73
CA TYR A 107 0.05 -10.79 -12.68
C TYR A 107 1.53 -10.85 -12.27
N SER A 108 2.22 -11.92 -12.69
CA SER A 108 3.53 -12.33 -12.16
C SER A 108 4.66 -11.31 -12.32
N ASP A 109 4.53 -10.32 -13.20
CA ASP A 109 5.54 -9.29 -13.43
C ASP A 109 5.20 -7.95 -12.77
N TRP A 110 4.07 -7.87 -12.07
CA TRP A 110 3.57 -6.63 -11.48
C TRP A 110 3.71 -6.62 -9.97
N TYR A 111 4.20 -5.51 -9.48
CA TYR A 111 4.46 -5.29 -8.06
C TYR A 111 3.51 -4.26 -7.50
N VAL A 112 3.16 -4.41 -6.22
CA VAL A 112 2.61 -3.31 -5.44
C VAL A 112 3.66 -2.21 -5.40
N ALA A 113 3.26 -0.97 -5.66
CA ALA A 113 4.21 0.14 -5.71
C ALA A 113 3.57 1.48 -5.38
N LEU A 114 4.34 2.33 -4.71
CA LEU A 114 3.97 3.73 -4.45
C LEU A 114 5.00 4.67 -5.07
N LYS A 115 4.50 5.74 -5.69
CA LYS A 115 5.33 6.86 -6.15
C LYS A 115 5.75 7.70 -4.95
N ARG A 116 6.78 8.52 -5.14
CA ARG A 116 7.20 9.54 -4.16
C ARG A 116 6.07 10.50 -3.76
N THR A 117 5.09 10.70 -4.64
CA THR A 117 3.93 11.56 -4.39
C THR A 117 2.88 10.94 -3.46
N GLY A 118 3.08 9.71 -2.95
CA GLY A 118 2.07 8.98 -2.17
C GLY A 118 1.04 8.22 -3.02
N GLN A 119 0.98 8.49 -4.33
CA GLN A 119 0.05 7.83 -5.24
C GLN A 119 0.54 6.44 -5.64
N TYR A 120 -0.40 5.52 -5.92
CA TYR A 120 -0.05 4.21 -6.43
C TYR A 120 0.62 4.29 -7.81
N LYS A 121 1.51 3.33 -8.08
CA LYS A 121 2.12 3.15 -9.39
C LYS A 121 1.45 1.95 -10.08
N PRO A 122 0.98 2.10 -11.34
CA PRO A 122 0.37 1.00 -12.06
C PRO A 122 1.32 -0.19 -12.22
N GLY A 123 0.82 -1.41 -12.05
CA GLY A 123 1.55 -2.68 -12.18
C GLY A 123 2.46 -2.76 -13.41
N PRO A 124 1.98 -2.49 -14.64
CA PRO A 124 2.80 -2.50 -15.85
C PRO A 124 3.99 -1.54 -15.84
N LYS A 125 3.97 -0.52 -14.99
CA LYS A 125 5.05 0.47 -14.85
C LYS A 125 6.02 0.11 -13.73
N THR A 126 5.78 -0.97 -13.00
CA THR A 126 6.66 -1.48 -11.95
C THR A 126 7.72 -2.39 -12.54
N GLY A 127 8.79 -2.64 -11.78
CA GLY A 127 9.86 -3.52 -12.20
C GLY A 127 10.90 -3.69 -11.10
N PRO A 128 11.72 -4.76 -11.18
CA PRO A 128 12.75 -5.04 -10.18
C PRO A 128 13.75 -3.89 -10.08
N GLY A 129 14.29 -3.66 -8.87
CA GLY A 129 15.26 -2.59 -8.59
C GLY A 129 14.65 -1.19 -8.37
N GLN A 130 13.36 -0.98 -8.59
CA GLN A 130 12.72 0.31 -8.33
C GLN A 130 12.49 0.54 -6.83
N LYS A 131 12.83 1.73 -6.30
CA LYS A 131 12.51 2.07 -4.90
C LYS A 131 11.00 2.07 -4.59
N ALA A 132 10.16 2.21 -5.61
CA ALA A 132 8.71 2.24 -5.49
C ALA A 132 8.10 0.89 -5.05
N ILE A 133 8.79 -0.22 -5.30
CA ILE A 133 8.31 -1.57 -4.99
C ILE A 133 8.83 -2.10 -3.64
N LEU A 134 9.71 -1.34 -2.98
CA LEU A 134 10.35 -1.75 -1.73
C LEU A 134 9.55 -1.24 -0.54
N PHE A 135 9.11 -2.17 0.30
CA PHE A 135 8.33 -1.89 1.51
C PHE A 135 9.03 -2.43 2.75
N LEU A 136 9.02 -1.65 3.81
CA LEU A 136 9.50 -2.07 5.12
C LEU A 136 8.29 -2.33 6.03
N PRO A 137 8.08 -3.56 6.52
CA PRO A 137 7.10 -3.82 7.56
C PRO A 137 7.59 -3.22 8.88
N MET A 138 6.75 -2.40 9.49
CA MET A 138 6.97 -1.77 10.79
C MET A 138 5.87 -2.21 11.75
N SER A 139 6.19 -2.37 13.04
CA SER A 139 5.17 -2.63 14.05
C SER A 139 4.24 -1.42 14.19
N ALA A 140 2.93 -1.64 14.07
CA ALA A 140 1.96 -0.60 14.39
C ALA A 140 1.94 -0.42 15.92
N LYS A 141 2.26 0.77 16.42
CA LYS A 141 2.04 1.09 17.85
C LYS A 141 0.53 1.05 18.14
N SER A 142 0.17 0.44 19.26
CA SER A 142 -1.21 0.26 19.73
C SER A 142 -1.90 1.62 19.83
#